data_AF-A0A3D3WG14-F1
#
_entry.id   AF-A0A3D3WG14-F1
#
_cell.length_a   1.000
_cell.length_b   1.000
_cell.length_c   1.000
_cell.angle_alpha   90.00
_cell.angle_beta   90.00
_cell.angle_gamma   90.00
#
_symmetry.space_group_name_H-M   'P 1'
#
loop_
_entity.id
_entity.type
_entity.pdbx_description
1 polymer ?
#
loop_
_entity_poly.entity_id
_entity_poly.type
_entity_poly.pdbx_seq_one_letter_code
_entity_poly.pdbx_strand_id
1 'polypeptide(L)' 'NDYVGKGLSGGMICIRPMAASNLIPHEHTIIGNTVLYGATSGRLFASGQAGERLAVRNSGATAVVEGCGTNGCEYMT' A
#
# COMPACT_ATOMS: atom_id res chain seq x y z
N ASN A 1 6.06 4.90 -6.74
CA ASN A 1 5.05 5.61 -7.56
C ASN A 1 3.66 5.35 -7.02
N ASP A 2 2.73 6.24 -7.37
CA ASP A 2 1.38 6.34 -6.77
C ASP A 2 0.39 5.30 -7.31
N TYR A 3 -0.77 5.21 -6.63
CA TYR A 3 -1.95 4.44 -7.07
C TYR A 3 -1.76 2.92 -7.18
N VAL A 4 -0.80 2.36 -6.43
CA VAL A 4 -0.64 0.90 -6.36
C VAL A 4 -1.96 0.28 -5.89
N GLY A 5 -2.51 -0.65 -6.67
CA GLY A 5 -3.77 -1.31 -6.35
C GLY A 5 -5.00 -0.38 -6.36
N LYS A 6 -4.99 0.73 -7.09
CA LYS A 6 -6.21 1.55 -7.30
C LYS A 6 -7.35 0.67 -7.82
N GLY A 7 -8.48 0.69 -7.13
CA GLY A 7 -9.65 -0.13 -7.46
C GLY A 7 -9.39 -1.63 -7.40
N LEU A 8 -8.49 -2.09 -6.51
CA LEU A 8 -8.21 -3.52 -6.36
C LEU A 8 -9.52 -4.30 -6.12
N SER A 9 -9.72 -5.34 -6.92
CA SER A 9 -10.95 -6.12 -6.97
C SER A 9 -10.65 -7.62 -7.06
N GLY A 10 -10.03 -8.15 -5.99
CA GLY A 10 -9.85 -9.59 -5.77
C GLY A 10 -8.45 -10.13 -6.04
N GLY A 11 -7.57 -9.33 -6.66
CA GLY A 11 -6.19 -9.69 -6.94
C GLY A 11 -5.28 -9.67 -5.70
N MET A 12 -4.04 -10.14 -5.88
CA MET A 12 -2.97 -10.04 -4.88
C MET A 12 -1.77 -9.31 -5.48
N ILE A 13 -1.26 -8.31 -4.76
CA ILE A 13 -0.08 -7.52 -5.11
C ILE A 13 0.96 -7.70 -3.99
N CYS A 14 2.20 -8.07 -4.36
CA CYS A 14 3.32 -8.18 -3.43
C CYS A 14 4.50 -7.35 -3.95
N ILE A 15 5.01 -6.42 -3.13
CA ILE A 15 6.10 -5.51 -3.47
C ILE A 15 7.15 -5.60 -2.38
N ARG A 16 8.40 -5.83 -2.79
CA ARG A 16 9.56 -5.89 -1.90
C ARG A 16 10.79 -5.29 -2.58
N PRO A 17 11.79 -4.82 -1.81
CA PRO A 17 13.08 -4.46 -2.36
C PRO A 17 13.74 -5.66 -3.07
N MET A 18 14.74 -5.38 -3.90
CA MET A 18 15.59 -6.43 -4.46
C MET A 18 16.28 -7.20 -3.33
N ALA A 19 16.48 -8.51 -3.50
CA ALA A 19 17.12 -9.34 -2.47
C ALA A 19 18.57 -8.90 -2.12
N ALA A 20 19.26 -8.23 -3.06
CA ALA A 20 20.59 -7.68 -2.86
C ALA A 20 20.58 -6.24 -2.28
N SER A 21 19.40 -5.70 -1.97
CA SER A 21 19.28 -4.36 -1.39
C SER A 21 19.79 -4.36 0.06
N ASN A 22 20.63 -3.38 0.39
CA ASN A 22 21.09 -3.14 1.76
C ASN A 22 20.15 -2.20 2.54
N LEU A 23 19.02 -1.81 1.97
CA LEU A 23 18.05 -0.94 2.62
C LEU A 23 17.31 -1.68 3.74
N ILE A 24 17.09 -1.00 4.86
CA ILE A 24 16.19 -1.45 5.93
C ILE A 24 14.75 -1.16 5.48
N PRO A 25 13.93 -2.18 5.16
CA PRO A 25 12.67 -1.94 4.43
C PRO A 25 11.71 -0.99 5.15
N HIS A 26 11.50 -1.16 6.45
CA HIS A 26 10.54 -0.37 7.24
C HIS A 26 10.96 1.09 7.46
N GLU A 27 12.22 1.45 7.13
CA GLU A 27 12.72 2.83 7.20
C GLU A 27 12.62 3.55 5.85
N HIS A 28 12.22 2.86 4.77
CA HIS A 28 12.28 3.38 3.41
C HIS A 28 10.94 3.29 2.68
N THR A 29 10.61 4.30 1.88
CA THR A 29 9.42 4.32 1.02
C THR A 29 9.55 3.35 -0.14
N ILE A 30 8.54 2.51 -0.35
CA ILE A 30 8.50 1.54 -1.46
C ILE A 30 7.29 1.73 -2.39
N ILE A 31 6.19 2.27 -1.88
CA ILE A 31 4.99 2.61 -2.66
C ILE A 31 4.59 4.06 -2.42
N GLY A 32 4.03 4.70 -3.44
CA GLY A 32 3.68 6.13 -3.39
C GLY A 32 2.36 6.40 -2.68
N ASN A 33 1.67 7.44 -3.14
CA ASN A 33 0.45 7.96 -2.54
C ASN A 33 -0.81 7.26 -3.07
N THR A 34 -1.93 7.42 -2.35
CA THR A 34 -3.28 7.02 -2.80
C THR A 34 -3.36 5.53 -3.20
N VAL A 35 -2.64 4.71 -2.45
CA VAL A 35 -2.59 3.25 -2.60
C VAL A 35 -3.93 2.66 -2.19
N LEU A 36 -4.41 1.63 -2.91
CA LEU A 36 -5.70 0.98 -2.67
C LEU A 36 -6.92 1.91 -2.73
N TYR A 37 -6.81 3.02 -3.48
CA TYR A 37 -7.94 3.93 -3.63
C TYR A 37 -9.17 3.24 -4.19
N GLY A 38 -10.27 3.20 -3.42
CA GLY A 38 -11.53 2.61 -3.86
C GLY A 38 -11.50 1.09 -4.01
N ALA A 39 -10.53 0.39 -3.41
CA ALA A 39 -10.44 -1.05 -3.50
C ALA A 39 -11.64 -1.74 -2.83
N THR A 40 -12.19 -2.80 -3.43
CA THR A 40 -13.39 -3.51 -2.93
C THR A 40 -13.10 -4.93 -2.47
N SER A 41 -12.00 -5.52 -2.92
CA SER A 41 -11.54 -6.85 -2.48
C SER A 41 -10.08 -7.06 -2.89
N GLY A 42 -9.41 -8.06 -2.31
CA GLY A 42 -8.03 -8.42 -2.66
C GLY A 42 -7.00 -8.13 -1.57
N ARG A 43 -5.73 -8.36 -1.88
CA ARG A 43 -4.61 -8.27 -0.92
C ARG A 43 -3.43 -7.47 -1.45
N LEU A 44 -2.85 -6.62 -0.62
CA LEU A 44 -1.60 -5.89 -0.87
C LEU A 44 -0.59 -6.17 0.24
N PHE A 45 0.61 -6.60 -0.12
CA PHE A 45 1.73 -6.76 0.79
C PHE A 45 2.90 -5.91 0.30
N ALA A 46 3.37 -4.96 1.10
CA ALA A 46 4.51 -4.13 0.76
C ALA A 46 5.55 -4.14 1.90
N SER A 47 6.76 -4.60 1.59
CA SER A 47 7.89 -4.53 2.51
C SER A 47 8.56 -3.17 2.40
N GLY A 48 7.96 -2.20 3.09
CA GLY A 48 8.41 -0.82 3.19
C GLY A 48 7.27 0.15 3.46
N GLN A 49 7.59 1.44 3.52
CA GLN A 49 6.62 2.49 3.83
C GLN A 49 5.79 2.88 2.60
N ALA A 50 4.53 3.23 2.83
CA ALA A 50 3.65 3.89 1.88
C ALA A 50 3.69 5.42 2.06
N GLY A 51 3.39 6.14 0.97
CA GLY A 51 3.19 7.59 1.01
C GLY A 51 1.89 8.01 1.69
N GLU A 52 1.38 9.18 1.33
CA GLU A 52 0.15 9.74 1.87
C GLU A 52 -1.09 9.00 1.37
N ARG A 53 -2.19 9.06 2.13
CA ARG A 53 -3.51 8.51 1.74
C ARG A 53 -3.50 7.03 1.38
N LEU A 54 -2.72 6.24 2.11
CA LEU A 54 -2.81 4.78 2.03
C LEU A 54 -4.24 4.32 2.34
N ALA A 55 -4.78 3.44 1.52
CA ALA A 55 -6.11 2.85 1.69
C ALA A 55 -7.25 3.88 1.77
N VAL A 56 -7.09 5.04 1.13
CA VAL A 56 -8.18 6.02 1.04
C VAL A 56 -9.38 5.40 0.34
N ARG A 57 -10.57 5.46 0.97
CA ARG A 57 -11.80 4.83 0.45
C ARG A 57 -11.65 3.34 0.13
N ASN A 58 -10.80 2.62 0.85
CA ASN A 58 -10.80 1.16 0.80
C ASN A 58 -12.14 0.64 1.36
N SER A 59 -12.78 -0.28 0.64
CA SER A 59 -14.09 -0.86 0.92
C SER A 59 -14.07 -2.39 0.96
N GLY A 60 -12.89 -3.01 1.08
CA GLY A 60 -12.80 -4.47 1.26
C GLY A 60 -11.46 -5.14 0.92
N ALA A 61 -10.42 -4.39 0.54
CA ALA A 61 -9.08 -4.97 0.39
C ALA A 61 -8.34 -5.06 1.73
N THR A 62 -7.49 -6.07 1.87
CA THR A 62 -6.59 -6.25 3.01
C THR A 62 -5.18 -5.81 2.63
N ALA A 63 -4.51 -5.06 3.50
CA ALA A 63 -3.15 -4.59 3.26
C ALA A 63 -2.24 -4.84 4.46
N VAL A 64 -0.98 -5.20 4.19
CA VAL A 64 0.12 -5.13 5.17
C VAL A 64 1.22 -4.27 4.56
N VAL A 65 1.60 -3.24 5.31
CA VAL A 65 2.65 -2.28 4.97
C VAL A 65 3.49 -2.01 6.21
N GLU A 66 4.73 -1.56 6.04
CA GLU A 66 5.66 -1.33 7.16
C GLU A 66 5.71 0.14 7.61
N GLY A 67 4.90 1.00 7.00
CA GLY A 67 4.70 2.39 7.38
C GLY A 67 3.71 3.09 6.47
N CYS A 68 3.19 4.24 6.90
CA CYS A 68 2.22 5.05 6.18
C CYS A 68 2.48 6.53 6.43
N GLY A 69 2.33 7.36 5.40
CA GLY A 69 2.30 8.81 5.53
C GLY A 69 1.01 9.33 6.18
N THR A 70 0.73 10.62 5.99
CA THR A 70 -0.48 11.28 6.52
C THR A 70 -1.75 10.78 5.83
N ASN A 71 -2.90 10.97 6.51
CA ASN A 71 -4.22 10.62 6.00
C ASN A 71 -4.39 9.13 5.62
N GLY A 72 -3.69 8.22 6.32
CA GLY A 72 -3.91 6.79 6.18
C GLY A 72 -5.34 6.38 6.54
N CYS A 73 -5.90 5.43 5.78
CA CYS A 73 -7.25 4.88 5.92
C CYS A 73 -8.37 5.94 5.87
N GLU A 74 -8.11 7.11 5.28
CA GLU A 74 -9.10 8.18 5.16
C GLU A 74 -10.34 7.68 4.38
N TYR A 75 -11.54 7.85 4.95
CA TYR A 75 -12.81 7.38 4.37
C TYR A 75 -12.89 5.87 4.09
N MET A 76 -12.10 5.05 4.78
CA MET A 76 -12.22 3.59 4.70
C MET A 76 -13.57 3.12 5.26
N THR A 77 -14.17 2.11 4.62
CA THR A 77 -15.46 1.48 4.97
C THR A 77 -15.31 -0.04 4.95
#